data_AF-Q45NC7-F1
#
_entry.id   AF-Q45NC7-F1
#
_cell.length_a   1.000
_cell.length_b   1.000
_cell.length_c   1.000
_cell.angle_alpha   90.00
_cell.angle_beta   90.00
_cell.angle_gamma   90.00
#
_symmetry.space_group_name_H-M   'P 1'
#
loop_
_entity.id
_entity.type
_entity.pdbx_description
1 polymer ?
#
loop_
_entity_poly.entity_id
_entity_poly.type
_entity_poly.pdbx_seq_one_letter_code
_entity_poly.pdbx_strand_id
1 'polypeptide(L)'
;NDALAKLEEARAKDDQSAIFLNEKNLAFHLGGHVNHSIWWKNLSPNGGDKPTGELAQAIDDQFGSFDKFRAQFTAAANGLQGSGWAVLGYDSLGDRLLTFQLYDQQANVPLGIIPLLQVDMWEHAYYLQYKNVKADYVTAFWNVVN
;
A
#
# COMPACT_ATOMS: atom_id res chain seq x y z
N ASN A 1 -7.59 -15.35 -8.62
CA ASN A 1 -7.82 -16.74 -9.06
C ASN A 1 -8.14 -16.81 -10.54
N ASP A 2 -9.20 -16.17 -11.01
CA ASP A 2 -9.62 -16.25 -12.42
C ASP A 2 -8.54 -15.83 -13.43
N ALA A 3 -7.75 -14.79 -13.13
CA ALA A 3 -6.63 -14.37 -13.99
C ALA A 3 -5.57 -15.48 -14.16
N LEU A 4 -5.26 -16.24 -13.09
CA LEU A 4 -4.34 -17.38 -13.16
C LEU A 4 -4.94 -18.51 -14.00
N ALA A 5 -6.22 -18.82 -13.81
CA ALA A 5 -6.92 -19.83 -14.60
C ALA A 5 -6.93 -19.47 -16.10
N LYS A 6 -7.09 -18.18 -16.44
CA LYS A 6 -7.01 -17.70 -17.83
C LYS A 6 -5.61 -17.78 -18.42
N LEU A 7 -4.58 -17.51 -17.63
CA LEU A 7 -3.19 -17.71 -18.06
C LEU A 7 -2.86 -19.19 -18.25
N GLU A 8 -3.38 -20.08 -17.41
CA GLU A 8 -3.27 -21.54 -17.57
C GLU A 8 -3.97 -22.01 -18.85
N GLU A 9 -5.20 -21.55 -19.09
CA GLU A 9 -5.96 -21.85 -20.31
C GLU A 9 -5.22 -21.36 -21.57
N ALA A 10 -4.69 -20.13 -21.56
CA ALA A 10 -3.93 -19.55 -22.66
C ALA A 10 -2.69 -20.38 -23.00
N ARG A 11 -1.92 -20.82 -21.99
CA ARG A 11 -0.77 -21.72 -22.19
C ARG A 11 -1.19 -23.08 -22.73
N ALA A 12 -2.29 -23.66 -22.23
CA ALA A 12 -2.78 -24.96 -22.67
C ALA A 12 -3.25 -24.97 -24.14
N LYS A 13 -3.69 -23.81 -24.65
CA LYS A 13 -4.15 -23.62 -26.02
C LYS A 13 -3.11 -23.00 -26.96
N ASP A 14 -1.94 -22.63 -26.44
CA ASP A 14 -0.92 -21.85 -27.16
C ASP A 14 -1.48 -20.55 -27.78
N ASP A 15 -2.45 -19.92 -27.10
CA ASP A 15 -3.12 -18.69 -27.55
C ASP A 15 -2.89 -17.56 -26.54
N GLN A 16 -1.98 -16.65 -26.90
CA GLN A 16 -1.62 -15.49 -26.09
C GLN A 16 -2.29 -14.19 -26.58
N SER A 17 -3.33 -14.26 -27.41
CA SER A 17 -4.01 -13.08 -27.97
C SER A 17 -4.55 -12.13 -26.88
N ALA A 18 -4.92 -12.65 -25.72
CA ALA A 18 -5.40 -11.89 -24.57
C ALA A 18 -4.33 -11.60 -23.49
N ILE A 19 -3.03 -11.80 -23.77
CA ILE A 19 -1.96 -11.71 -22.74
C ILE A 19 -1.94 -10.36 -22.02
N PHE A 20 -2.13 -9.25 -22.75
CA PHE A 20 -2.18 -7.92 -22.16
C PHE A 20 -3.29 -7.78 -21.10
N LEU A 21 -4.49 -8.30 -21.41
CA LEU A 21 -5.62 -8.28 -20.48
C LEU A 21 -5.37 -9.20 -19.28
N ASN A 22 -4.87 -10.42 -19.54
CA ASN A 22 -4.65 -11.41 -18.50
C ASN A 22 -3.60 -10.95 -17.48
N GLU A 23 -2.48 -10.39 -17.93
CA GLU A 23 -1.43 -9.87 -17.04
C GLU A 23 -1.90 -8.62 -16.28
N LYS A 24 -2.64 -7.72 -16.93
CA LYS A 24 -3.25 -6.57 -16.24
C LYS A 24 -4.21 -7.00 -15.13
N ASN A 25 -5.07 -7.99 -15.42
CA ASN A 25 -6.00 -8.54 -14.44
C ASN A 25 -5.26 -9.21 -13.28
N LEU A 26 -4.22 -9.99 -13.59
CA LEU A 26 -3.38 -10.62 -12.56
C LEU A 26 -2.77 -9.55 -11.64
N ALA A 27 -2.09 -8.55 -12.21
CA ALA A 27 -1.42 -7.51 -11.44
C ALA A 27 -2.40 -6.70 -10.58
N PHE A 28 -3.52 -6.24 -11.15
CA PHE A 28 -4.52 -5.44 -10.43
C PHE A 28 -5.16 -6.23 -9.27
N HIS A 29 -5.63 -7.45 -9.53
CA HIS A 29 -6.34 -8.23 -8.51
C HIS A 29 -5.38 -8.82 -7.48
N LEU A 30 -4.19 -9.28 -7.87
CA LEU A 30 -3.18 -9.75 -6.92
C LEU A 30 -2.66 -8.61 -6.07
N GLY A 31 -2.34 -7.45 -6.66
CA GLY A 31 -1.95 -6.25 -5.94
C GLY A 31 -3.01 -5.86 -4.92
N GLY A 32 -4.27 -5.80 -5.33
CA GLY A 32 -5.39 -5.50 -4.44
C GLY A 32 -5.53 -6.51 -3.30
N HIS A 33 -5.42 -7.80 -3.60
CA HIS A 33 -5.47 -8.86 -2.60
C HIS A 33 -4.33 -8.72 -1.57
N VAL A 34 -3.10 -8.49 -2.03
CA VAL A 34 -1.93 -8.33 -1.17
C VAL A 34 -2.08 -7.09 -0.28
N ASN A 35 -2.39 -5.93 -0.88
CA ASN A 35 -2.52 -4.67 -0.14
C ASN A 35 -3.59 -4.75 0.96
N HIS A 36 -4.77 -5.30 0.65
CA HIS A 36 -5.82 -5.44 1.66
C HIS A 36 -5.48 -6.50 2.72
N SER A 37 -4.78 -7.58 2.35
CA SER A 37 -4.35 -8.59 3.33
C SER A 37 -3.39 -8.00 4.37
N ILE A 38 -2.51 -7.09 3.94
CA ILE A 38 -1.60 -6.35 4.82
C ILE A 38 -2.36 -5.28 5.60
N TRP A 39 -3.23 -4.51 4.94
CA TRP A 39 -4.07 -3.47 5.56
C TRP A 39 -4.76 -3.95 6.82
N TRP A 40 -5.45 -5.11 6.77
CA TRP A 40 -6.14 -5.64 7.94
C TRP A 40 -5.21 -6.03 9.10
N LYS A 41 -3.95 -6.37 8.82
CA LYS A 41 -2.94 -6.70 9.85
C LYS A 41 -2.24 -5.48 10.42
N ASN A 42 -2.22 -4.39 9.65
CA ASN A 42 -1.71 -3.09 10.08
C ASN A 42 -2.70 -2.33 10.97
N LEU A 43 -3.92 -2.84 11.15
CA LEU A 43 -4.94 -2.23 11.99
C LEU A 43 -5.18 -3.02 13.27
N SER A 44 -5.30 -2.31 14.39
CA SER A 44 -5.62 -2.89 15.69
C SER A 44 -6.48 -1.93 16.53
N PRO A 45 -7.51 -2.42 17.24
CA PRO A 45 -8.26 -1.60 18.19
C PRO A 45 -7.42 -1.18 19.40
N ASN A 46 -6.30 -1.86 19.63
CA ASN A 46 -5.31 -1.54 20.67
C ASN A 46 -4.04 -0.92 20.07
N GLY A 47 -4.10 -0.50 18.80
CA GLY A 47 -3.02 0.19 18.12
C GLY A 47 -2.93 1.67 18.52
N GLY A 48 -2.15 2.42 17.74
CA GLY A 48 -1.87 3.83 17.96
C GLY A 48 -0.46 4.06 18.48
N ASP A 49 -0.27 5.19 19.16
CA ASP A 49 1.02 5.63 19.70
C ASP A 49 2.14 5.72 18.65
N LYS A 50 3.36 5.29 19.03
CA LYS A 50 4.58 5.35 18.22
C LYS A 50 5.24 3.97 18.20
N PRO A 51 5.93 3.60 17.12
CA PRO A 51 6.72 2.37 17.09
C PRO A 51 7.78 2.38 18.19
N THR A 52 8.24 1.19 18.58
CA THR A 52 9.32 1.01 19.56
C THR A 52 10.38 0.05 19.02
N GLY A 53 11.52 -0.07 19.73
CA GLY A 53 12.59 -1.01 19.36
C GLY A 53 13.26 -0.68 18.03
N GLU A 54 13.65 -1.72 17.30
CA GLU A 54 14.41 -1.61 16.04
C GLU A 54 13.65 -0.82 14.96
N LEU A 55 12.33 -0.94 14.90
CA LEU A 55 11.53 -0.18 13.93
C LEU A 55 11.55 1.32 14.20
N ALA A 56 11.48 1.73 15.49
CA ALA A 56 11.57 3.13 15.85
C ALA A 56 12.92 3.73 15.46
N GLN A 57 14.00 3.00 15.76
CA GLN A 57 15.36 3.40 15.39
C GLN A 57 15.52 3.51 13.87
N ALA A 58 15.06 2.51 13.11
CA ALA A 58 15.13 2.54 11.65
C ALA A 58 14.33 3.72 11.06
N ILE A 59 13.17 4.07 11.64
CA ILE A 59 12.40 5.25 11.20
C ILE A 59 13.16 6.55 11.51
N ASP A 60 13.73 6.66 12.71
CA ASP A 60 14.50 7.85 13.11
C ASP A 60 15.75 8.00 12.24
N ASP A 61 16.44 6.91 11.90
CA ASP A 61 17.63 6.93 11.04
C ASP A 61 17.31 7.35 9.60
N GLN A 62 16.18 6.88 9.04
CA GLN A 62 15.84 7.11 7.64
C GLN A 62 15.07 8.40 7.39
N PHE A 63 14.25 8.84 8.36
CA PHE A 63 13.39 10.02 8.23
C PHE A 63 13.75 11.15 9.20
N GLY A 64 14.70 10.92 10.11
CA GLY A 64 15.17 11.88 11.12
C GLY A 64 14.29 11.95 12.37
N SER A 65 13.01 11.59 12.29
CA SER A 65 12.15 11.30 13.45
C SER A 65 10.85 10.63 13.01
N PHE A 66 10.16 9.94 13.92
CA PHE A 66 8.79 9.47 13.69
C PHE A 66 7.83 10.58 13.21
N ASP A 67 7.92 11.79 13.77
CA ASP A 67 7.03 12.88 13.39
C ASP A 67 7.31 13.38 11.96
N LYS A 68 8.56 13.36 11.50
CA LYS A 68 8.92 13.65 10.10
C LYS A 68 8.44 12.56 9.15
N PHE A 69 8.63 11.29 9.53
CA PHE A 69 8.06 10.14 8.80
C PHE A 69 6.54 10.28 8.65
N ARG A 70 5.83 10.50 9.77
CA ARG A 70 4.37 10.63 9.79
C ARG A 70 3.90 11.79 8.92
N ALA A 71 4.60 12.93 8.93
CA ALA A 71 4.31 14.07 8.07
C ALA A 71 4.47 13.73 6.58
N GLN A 72 5.58 13.10 6.20
CA GLN A 72 5.82 12.68 4.81
C GLN A 72 4.81 11.63 4.34
N PHE A 73 4.53 10.61 5.16
CA PHE A 73 3.54 9.57 4.85
C PHE A 73 2.14 10.15 4.70
N THR A 74 1.73 11.05 5.60
CA THR A 74 0.43 11.75 5.53
C THR A 74 0.33 12.62 4.28
N ALA A 75 1.40 13.32 3.90
CA ALA A 75 1.45 14.10 2.67
C ALA A 75 1.35 13.20 1.43
N ALA A 76 2.02 12.05 1.41
CA ALA A 76 1.91 11.06 0.35
C ALA A 76 0.48 10.54 0.20
N ALA A 77 -0.19 10.21 1.30
CA ALA A 77 -1.58 9.75 1.30
C ALA A 77 -2.53 10.81 0.74
N ASN A 78 -2.46 12.04 1.29
CA ASN A 78 -3.34 13.14 0.87
C ASN A 78 -3.05 13.65 -0.54
N GLY A 79 -1.81 13.50 -1.03
CA GLY A 79 -1.38 13.95 -2.34
C GLY A 79 -1.77 13.04 -3.51
N LEU A 80 -2.38 11.88 -3.26
CA LEU A 80 -2.81 10.97 -4.33
C LEU A 80 -3.85 11.60 -5.25
N GLN A 81 -3.61 11.46 -6.55
CA GLN A 81 -4.51 11.88 -7.63
C GLN A 81 -5.19 10.66 -8.22
N GLY A 82 -6.42 10.39 -7.78
CA GLY A 82 -7.14 9.16 -8.07
C GLY A 82 -6.96 8.10 -6.98
N SER A 83 -7.30 6.86 -7.32
CA SER A 83 -7.21 5.73 -6.41
C SER A 83 -5.76 5.32 -6.11
N GLY A 84 -5.48 4.92 -4.88
CA GLY A 84 -4.14 4.48 -4.51
C GLY A 84 -3.91 4.27 -3.03
N TRP A 85 -2.64 4.17 -2.65
CA TRP A 85 -2.17 3.90 -1.30
C TRP A 85 -0.94 4.75 -0.98
N ALA A 86 -0.78 5.15 0.27
CA ALA A 86 0.55 5.51 0.77
C ALA A 86 1.14 4.30 1.49
N VAL A 87 2.42 4.04 1.22
CA VAL A 87 3.11 2.84 1.69
C VAL A 87 4.46 3.21 2.28
N LEU A 88 4.77 2.65 3.45
CA LEU A 88 6.11 2.51 4.00
C LEU A 88 6.62 1.15 3.51
N GLY A 89 7.72 1.16 2.77
CA GLY A 89 8.35 -0.04 2.24
C GLY A 89 9.81 -0.16 2.67
N TYR A 90 10.30 -1.38 2.68
CA TYR A 90 11.71 -1.69 2.81
C TYR A 90 12.32 -2.02 1.45
N ASP A 91 13.35 -1.26 1.09
CA ASP A 91 14.18 -1.49 -0.08
C ASP A 91 15.37 -2.37 0.32
N SER A 92 15.33 -3.62 -0.13
CA SER A 92 16.38 -4.61 0.15
C SER A 92 17.68 -4.37 -0.64
N LEU A 93 17.64 -3.57 -1.72
CA LEU A 93 18.85 -3.22 -2.47
C LEU A 93 19.60 -2.07 -1.80
N GLY A 94 18.85 -1.08 -1.32
CA GLY A 94 19.40 0.09 -0.62
C GLY A 94 19.50 -0.02 0.89
N ASP A 95 19.07 -1.16 1.46
CA ASP A 95 18.99 -1.46 2.90
C ASP A 95 18.38 -0.29 3.70
N ARG A 96 17.16 0.10 3.30
CA ARG A 96 16.51 1.30 3.86
C ARG A 96 15.00 1.28 3.82
N LEU A 97 14.42 2.08 4.71
CA LEU A 97 13.01 2.44 4.68
C LEU A 97 12.77 3.59 3.69
N LEU A 98 11.66 3.51 2.96
CA LEU A 98 11.19 4.57 2.08
C LEU A 98 9.66 4.67 2.11
N THR A 99 9.13 5.82 1.71
CA THR A 99 7.68 5.96 1.45
C THR A 99 7.43 6.08 -0.04
N PHE A 100 6.35 5.52 -0.54
CA PHE A 100 5.90 5.74 -1.92
C PHE A 100 4.38 5.85 -2.02
N GLN A 101 3.93 6.45 -3.13
CA GLN A 101 2.52 6.53 -3.51
C GLN A 101 2.24 5.41 -4.51
N LEU A 102 1.49 4.38 -4.11
CA LEU A 102 1.05 3.34 -5.02
C LEU A 102 -0.19 3.84 -5.77
N TYR A 103 -0.18 3.77 -7.10
CA TYR A 103 -1.34 4.10 -7.92
C TYR A 103 -2.18 2.86 -8.18
N ASP A 104 -3.49 3.01 -8.06
CA ASP A 104 -4.47 1.91 -8.04
C ASP A 104 -4.09 0.84 -7.01
N GLN A 105 -3.63 -0.32 -7.49
CA GLN A 105 -3.22 -1.46 -6.65
C GLN A 105 -1.82 -2.00 -7.00
N GLN A 106 -1.20 -1.55 -8.09
CA GLN A 106 -0.08 -2.27 -8.72
C GLN A 106 0.92 -1.37 -9.46
N ALA A 107 0.81 -0.05 -9.37
CA ALA A 107 1.62 0.88 -10.15
C ALA A 107 2.38 1.91 -9.28
N ASN A 108 3.43 2.50 -9.85
CA ASN A 108 4.30 3.52 -9.23
C ASN A 108 5.18 2.98 -8.08
N VAL A 109 5.71 1.76 -8.24
CA VAL A 109 6.64 1.13 -7.30
C VAL A 109 7.70 0.30 -8.04
N PRO A 110 8.97 0.28 -7.60
CA PRO A 110 9.97 -0.67 -8.09
C PRO A 110 9.63 -2.12 -7.69
N LEU A 111 10.11 -3.08 -8.48
CA LEU A 111 10.00 -4.50 -8.10
C LEU A 111 10.86 -4.79 -6.86
N GLY A 112 10.36 -5.65 -5.97
CA GLY A 112 11.12 -6.15 -4.81
C GLY A 112 11.02 -5.31 -3.54
N ILE A 113 10.25 -4.21 -3.54
CA ILE A 113 9.94 -3.47 -2.30
C ILE A 113 9.04 -4.32 -1.40
N ILE A 114 9.42 -4.44 -0.13
CA ILE A 114 8.66 -5.18 0.87
C ILE A 114 7.75 -4.19 1.62
N PRO A 115 6.41 -4.27 1.50
CA PRO A 115 5.49 -3.37 2.20
C PRO A 115 5.48 -3.65 3.70
N LEU A 116 5.53 -2.60 4.51
CA LEU A 116 5.50 -2.67 5.98
C LEU A 116 4.24 -2.04 6.56
N LEU A 117 3.95 -0.79 6.19
CA LEU A 117 2.73 -0.07 6.58
C LEU A 117 2.05 0.49 5.34
N GLN A 118 0.73 0.39 5.26
CA GLN A 118 -0.07 0.87 4.12
C GLN A 118 -1.33 1.56 4.63
N VAL A 119 -1.79 2.60 3.93
CA VAL A 119 -3.13 3.19 4.11
C VAL A 119 -3.89 3.19 2.78
N ASP A 120 -5.12 2.67 2.82
CA ASP A 120 -6.01 2.63 1.65
C ASP A 120 -6.60 4.01 1.39
N MET A 121 -6.22 4.64 0.28
CA MET A 121 -6.73 5.95 -0.10
C MET A 121 -7.73 5.88 -1.26
N TRP A 122 -8.24 4.69 -1.57
CA TRP A 122 -9.42 4.55 -2.41
C TRP A 122 -10.64 5.16 -1.71
N GLU A 123 -11.51 5.83 -2.47
CA GLU A 123 -12.69 6.49 -1.89
C GLU A 123 -13.57 5.51 -1.10
N HIS A 124 -13.68 4.24 -1.55
CA HIS A 124 -14.45 3.23 -0.81
C HIS A 124 -13.98 3.03 0.64
N ALA A 125 -12.72 3.34 0.95
CA ALA A 125 -12.14 3.11 2.27
C ALA A 125 -12.65 4.11 3.32
N TYR A 126 -13.07 5.31 2.88
CA TYR A 126 -13.38 6.41 3.79
C TYR A 126 -14.67 7.17 3.48
N TYR A 127 -15.20 7.10 2.25
CA TYR A 127 -16.22 8.04 1.77
C TYR A 127 -17.54 7.96 2.55
N LEU A 128 -17.90 6.79 3.09
CA LEU A 128 -19.13 6.67 3.87
C LEU A 128 -19.09 7.52 5.15
N GLN A 129 -17.93 7.65 5.79
CA GLN A 129 -17.76 8.35 7.06
C GLN A 129 -17.16 9.75 6.88
N TYR A 130 -16.14 9.90 6.05
CA TYR A 130 -15.35 11.12 5.90
C TYR A 130 -15.68 11.91 4.62
N LYS A 131 -16.50 11.36 3.72
CA LYS A 131 -16.90 11.99 2.45
C LYS A 131 -15.66 12.45 1.67
N ASN A 132 -15.63 13.70 1.24
CA ASN A 132 -14.50 14.31 0.52
C ASN A 132 -13.33 14.74 1.43
N VAL A 133 -13.45 14.61 2.76
CA VAL A 133 -12.44 15.07 3.73
C VAL A 133 -11.46 13.94 4.05
N LYS A 134 -10.72 13.48 3.03
CA LYS A 134 -9.76 12.37 3.17
C LYS A 134 -8.65 12.64 4.21
N ALA A 135 -8.33 13.91 4.49
CA ALA A 135 -7.35 14.29 5.50
C ALA A 135 -7.77 13.86 6.92
N ASP A 136 -9.07 13.92 7.23
CA ASP A 136 -9.59 13.49 8.54
C ASP A 136 -9.51 11.96 8.69
N TYR A 137 -9.73 11.23 7.59
CA TYR A 137 -9.54 9.79 7.54
C TYR A 137 -8.07 9.41 7.82
N VAL A 138 -7.11 10.04 7.15
CA VAL A 138 -5.67 9.77 7.38
C VAL A 138 -5.25 10.15 8.80
N THR A 139 -5.81 11.22 9.36
CA THR A 139 -5.56 11.60 10.75
C THR A 139 -6.09 10.54 11.72
N ALA A 140 -7.29 10.01 11.47
CA ALA A 140 -7.90 8.96 12.29
C ALA A 140 -7.18 7.62 12.17
N PHE A 141 -6.67 7.28 10.98
CA PHE A 141 -5.89 6.06 10.71
C PHE A 141 -4.74 5.88 11.70
N TRP A 142 -4.00 6.95 12.04
CA TRP A 142 -2.87 6.86 12.96
C TRP A 142 -3.23 6.36 14.37
N ASN A 143 -4.50 6.46 14.79
CA ASN A 143 -4.95 5.99 16.10
C ASN A 143 -5.21 4.47 16.15
N VAL A 144 -5.17 3.80 15.00
CA VAL A 144 -5.46 2.36 14.88
C VAL A 144 -4.35 1.58 14.18
N VAL A 145 -3.19 2.21 13.96
CA VAL A 145 -1.99 1.51 13.44
C VAL A 145 -1.50 0.51 14.48
N ASN A 146 -1.32 -0.75 14.09
CA ASN A 146 -0.84 -1.83 14.95
C ASN A 146 0.69 -1.86 15.05
#